data_AF-A0A0V0GCQ6-F1
#
_entry.id   AF-A0A0V0GCQ6-F1
#
_cell.length_a   1.000
_cell.length_b   1.000
_cell.length_c   1.000
_cell.angle_alpha   90.00
_cell.angle_beta   90.00
_cell.angle_gamma   90.00
#
_symmetry.space_group_name_H-M   'P 1'
#
loop_
_entity.id
_entity.type
_entity.pdbx_description
1 polymer ?
#
loop_
_entity_poly.entity_id
_entity_poly.type
_entity_poly.pdbx_seq_one_letter_code
_entity_poly.pdbx_strand_id
1 'polypeptide(L)'
;LQLIRQNKNESCTLSLDVVDSSVKVTKLTVISEARIIEFYGKHGEYICTEKGDRVGCIAGKNFFIAQTSVCPTREITVKFCTNDDSIWLYGITLFIIRSIQPTCNSIIDYTNVDQMLRSSSIHLSENAERAKTFIMNYSTLGNNANNDTRNLHGLLQKWNFLGGNNKTLLSQLSKISTVTNNGNESVLTSENGNTEQDRVNDLKNYVDKKIQQLEERVQNNLQITLKEFEQKQNEKLDNIIQLLQKR
;
A
#
# COMPACT_ATOMS: atom_id res chain seq x y z
N LEU A 1 22.24 -18.53 15.69
CA LEU A 1 21.46 -19.55 14.93
C LEU A 1 22.27 -19.96 13.72
N GLN A 2 22.48 -21.25 13.49
CA GLN A 2 23.11 -21.73 12.26
C GLN A 2 22.02 -22.12 11.27
N LEU A 3 22.03 -21.52 10.07
CA LEU A 3 21.16 -21.90 8.97
C LEU A 3 21.96 -22.85 8.07
N ILE A 4 21.35 -23.98 7.72
CA ILE A 4 21.98 -25.00 6.88
C ILE A 4 21.22 -25.06 5.57
N ARG A 5 21.97 -25.01 4.48
CA ARG A 5 21.46 -25.08 3.12
C ARG A 5 20.97 -26.51 2.85
N GLN A 6 19.69 -26.67 2.53
CA GLN A 6 19.14 -28.01 2.22
C GLN A 6 19.56 -28.49 0.82
N ASN A 7 19.78 -27.56 -0.11
CA ASN A 7 20.17 -27.86 -1.49
C ASN A 7 21.26 -26.89 -1.95
N LYS A 8 22.31 -27.39 -2.58
CA LYS A 8 23.42 -26.57 -3.11
C LYS A 8 22.97 -25.51 -4.12
N ASN A 9 21.80 -25.67 -4.73
CA ASN A 9 21.24 -24.70 -5.66
C ASN A 9 20.37 -23.62 -4.98
N GLU A 10 20.00 -23.78 -3.72
CA GLU A 10 19.04 -22.89 -3.03
C GLU A 10 19.69 -22.11 -1.90
N SER A 11 19.65 -20.79 -1.92
CA SER A 11 20.17 -19.96 -0.82
C SER A 11 19.47 -20.24 0.52
N CYS A 12 20.16 -19.99 1.64
CA CYS A 12 19.51 -19.99 2.95
C CYS A 12 18.49 -18.85 3.04
N THR A 13 17.26 -19.14 3.46
CA THR A 13 16.18 -18.17 3.64
C THR A 13 15.63 -18.20 5.06
N LEU A 14 15.14 -17.06 5.53
CA LEU A 14 14.45 -16.91 6.81
C LEU A 14 13.20 -16.05 6.58
N SER A 15 12.04 -16.60 6.88
CA SER A 15 10.77 -15.87 6.81
C SER A 15 10.33 -15.45 8.21
N LEU A 16 9.97 -14.18 8.34
CA LEU A 16 9.51 -13.54 9.56
C LEU A 16 8.06 -13.11 9.34
N ASP A 17 7.14 -13.69 10.10
CA ASP A 17 5.71 -13.33 10.07
C ASP A 17 5.25 -12.83 11.45
N VAL A 18 4.71 -11.61 11.47
CA VAL A 18 4.19 -10.95 12.66
C VAL A 18 2.72 -11.32 12.86
N VAL A 19 2.48 -12.14 13.89
CA VAL A 19 1.14 -12.66 14.24
C VAL A 19 0.16 -11.54 14.58
N ASP A 20 0.61 -10.50 15.28
CA ASP A 20 -0.21 -9.36 15.69
C ASP A 20 -0.53 -8.44 14.48
N SER A 21 -1.81 -8.29 14.16
CA SER A 21 -2.28 -7.47 13.04
C SER A 21 -2.07 -5.97 13.26
N SER A 22 -1.94 -5.54 14.51
CA SER A 22 -1.66 -4.15 14.88
C SER A 22 -0.19 -3.79 14.71
N VAL A 23 0.70 -4.76 14.58
CA VAL A 23 2.15 -4.53 14.50
C VAL A 23 2.61 -4.65 13.06
N LYS A 24 3.41 -3.67 12.61
CA LYS A 24 4.05 -3.70 11.29
C LYS A 24 5.54 -3.41 11.43
N VAL A 25 6.37 -4.16 10.72
CA VAL A 25 7.81 -3.93 10.59
C VAL A 25 8.06 -2.82 9.58
N THR A 26 8.88 -1.85 9.94
CA THR A 26 9.28 -0.72 9.07
C THR A 26 10.76 -0.70 8.76
N LYS A 27 11.57 -1.36 9.58
CA LYS A 27 13.01 -1.45 9.38
C LYS A 27 13.54 -2.73 10.03
N LEU A 28 14.57 -3.29 9.41
CA LEU A 28 15.18 -4.55 9.80
C LEU A 28 16.71 -4.40 9.75
N THR A 29 17.37 -4.91 10.79
CA THR A 29 18.82 -5.04 10.85
C THR A 29 19.18 -6.50 11.07
N VAL A 30 20.11 -7.02 10.26
CA VAL A 30 20.55 -8.42 10.28
C VAL A 30 22.06 -8.46 10.48
N ILE A 31 22.52 -9.29 11.42
CA ILE A 31 23.94 -9.55 11.67
C ILE A 31 24.20 -11.02 11.36
N SER A 32 24.99 -11.29 10.33
CA SER A 32 25.26 -12.65 9.85
C SER A 32 26.64 -12.77 9.19
N GLU A 33 27.06 -13.98 8.83
CA GLU A 33 28.29 -14.16 8.03
C GLU A 33 28.09 -13.84 6.53
N ALA A 34 26.84 -13.69 6.06
CA ALA A 34 26.57 -13.32 4.68
C ALA A 34 26.88 -11.84 4.49
N ARG A 35 27.72 -11.57 3.50
CA ARG A 35 28.01 -10.21 3.06
C ARG A 35 26.86 -9.60 2.27
N ILE A 36 26.11 -10.40 1.52
CA ILE A 36 25.04 -9.91 0.64
C ILE A 36 23.73 -10.55 1.12
N ILE A 37 22.73 -9.71 1.36
CA ILE A 37 21.41 -10.14 1.84
C ILE A 37 20.35 -9.53 0.94
N GLU A 38 19.43 -10.36 0.48
CA GLU A 38 18.26 -9.94 -0.29
C GLU A 38 17.03 -9.94 0.62
N PHE A 39 16.22 -8.88 0.54
CA PHE A 39 15.01 -8.71 1.31
C PHE A 39 13.79 -8.81 0.41
N TYR A 40 12.79 -9.55 0.88
CA TYR A 40 11.53 -9.78 0.19
C TYR A 40 10.36 -9.45 1.13
N GLY A 41 9.33 -8.83 0.57
CA GLY A 41 8.09 -8.49 1.24
C GLY A 41 7.03 -9.55 1.06
N LYS A 42 5.77 -9.11 1.20
CA LYS A 42 4.59 -9.99 1.09
C LYS A 42 4.53 -10.65 -0.28
N HIS A 43 4.16 -11.93 -0.29
CA HIS A 43 4.06 -12.75 -1.51
C HIS A 43 5.38 -12.87 -2.30
N GLY A 44 6.53 -12.69 -1.65
CA GLY A 44 7.84 -12.80 -2.29
C GLY A 44 8.21 -11.59 -3.17
N GLU A 45 7.58 -10.43 -2.97
CA GLU A 45 7.96 -9.19 -3.65
C GLU A 45 9.41 -8.83 -3.31
N TYR A 46 10.26 -8.63 -4.31
CA TYR A 46 11.63 -8.19 -4.07
C TYR A 46 11.66 -6.73 -3.61
N ILE A 47 12.29 -6.46 -2.46
CA ILE A 47 12.43 -5.11 -1.91
C ILE A 47 13.77 -4.52 -2.30
N CYS A 48 14.87 -5.12 -1.83
CA CYS A 48 16.22 -4.65 -2.11
C CYS A 48 17.28 -5.72 -1.83
N THR A 49 18.51 -5.44 -2.28
CA THR A 49 19.72 -6.17 -1.92
C THR A 49 20.61 -5.24 -1.14
N GLU A 50 21.00 -5.65 0.07
CA GLU A 50 21.95 -4.92 0.89
C GLU A 50 23.28 -5.64 0.94
N LYS A 51 24.35 -4.85 0.84
CA LYS A 51 25.71 -5.32 1.04
C LYS A 51 26.12 -4.91 2.45
N GLY A 52 26.20 -5.89 3.34
CA GLY A 52 26.51 -5.66 4.74
C GLY A 52 27.91 -5.12 4.96
N ASP A 53 28.03 -4.23 5.95
CA ASP A 53 29.29 -3.69 6.42
C ASP A 53 29.94 -4.66 7.38
N ARG A 54 31.25 -4.89 7.23
CA ARG A 54 31.98 -5.79 8.11
C ARG A 54 32.10 -5.16 9.50
N VAL A 55 31.58 -5.85 10.51
CA VAL A 55 31.59 -5.36 11.90
C VAL A 55 32.74 -5.98 12.70
N GLY A 56 33.19 -7.18 12.31
CA GLY A 56 34.28 -7.85 12.98
C GLY A 56 34.70 -9.15 12.33
N CYS A 57 35.64 -9.82 12.99
CA CYS A 57 36.11 -11.16 12.64
C CYS A 57 36.39 -11.92 13.94
N ILE A 58 35.78 -13.08 14.10
CA ILE A 58 36.01 -13.98 15.23
C ILE A 58 36.37 -15.35 14.66
N ALA A 59 37.46 -15.96 15.13
CA ALA A 59 37.93 -17.27 14.67
C ALA A 59 38.06 -17.39 13.12
N GLY A 60 38.48 -16.30 12.46
CA GLY A 60 38.63 -16.26 10.99
C GLY A 60 37.31 -16.11 10.21
N LYS A 61 36.17 -16.06 10.90
CA LYS A 61 34.85 -15.79 10.31
C LYS A 61 34.51 -14.32 10.41
N ASN A 62 34.26 -13.69 9.26
CA ASN A 62 33.78 -12.32 9.19
C ASN A 62 32.27 -12.30 9.39
N PHE A 63 31.78 -11.32 10.14
CA PHE A 63 30.35 -11.05 10.26
C PHE A 63 30.05 -9.62 9.84
N PHE A 64 28.91 -9.49 9.20
CA PHE A 64 28.46 -8.29 8.51
C PHE A 64 27.11 -7.84 9.09
N ILE A 65 26.90 -6.53 9.11
CA ILE A 65 25.62 -5.92 9.44
C ILE A 65 24.98 -5.37 8.17
N ALA A 66 23.77 -5.81 7.88
CA ALA A 66 22.96 -5.26 6.81
C ALA A 66 21.69 -4.64 7.42
N GLN A 67 21.29 -3.49 6.91
CA GLN A 67 20.14 -2.77 7.42
C GLN A 67 19.30 -2.25 6.25
N THR A 68 17.99 -2.45 6.31
CA THR A 68 17.06 -1.95 5.31
C THR A 68 15.82 -1.35 5.94
N SER A 69 15.26 -0.34 5.26
CA SER A 69 13.94 0.21 5.56
C SER A 69 12.93 -0.39 4.58
N VAL A 70 11.77 -0.80 5.09
CA VAL A 70 10.72 -1.45 4.31
C VAL A 70 9.40 -0.71 4.49
N CYS A 71 8.53 -0.79 3.49
CA CYS A 71 7.15 -0.37 3.67
C CYS A 71 6.51 -1.18 4.82
N PRO A 72 5.70 -0.55 5.70
CA PRO A 72 5.11 -1.23 6.86
C PRO A 72 4.43 -2.55 6.49
N THR A 73 5.05 -3.67 6.88
CA THR A 73 4.62 -5.03 6.49
C THR A 73 4.60 -5.95 7.70
N ARG A 74 3.84 -7.05 7.59
CA ARG A 74 3.80 -8.13 8.59
C ARG A 74 4.70 -9.30 8.24
N GLU A 75 4.99 -9.45 6.95
CA GLU A 75 5.79 -10.55 6.42
C GLU A 75 7.04 -9.96 5.76
N ILE A 76 8.19 -10.52 6.14
CA ILE A 76 9.49 -10.26 5.50
C ILE A 76 10.22 -11.58 5.35
N THR A 77 10.76 -11.83 4.16
CA THR A 77 11.69 -12.93 3.93
C THR A 77 13.09 -12.38 3.67
N VAL A 78 14.07 -12.93 4.37
CA VAL A 78 15.49 -12.60 4.28
C VAL A 78 16.20 -13.75 3.59
N LYS A 79 16.91 -13.46 2.49
CA LYS A 79 17.66 -14.45 1.74
C LYS A 79 19.14 -14.13 1.82
N PHE A 80 19.92 -15.10 2.30
CA PHE A 80 21.35 -14.94 2.53
C PHE A 80 22.13 -15.45 1.30
N CYS A 81 22.79 -14.52 0.60
CA CYS A 81 23.59 -14.84 -0.56
C CYS A 81 24.99 -15.27 -0.11
N THR A 82 25.16 -16.57 0.08
CA THR A 82 26.43 -17.20 0.47
C THR A 82 26.74 -18.42 -0.42
N ASN A 83 28.04 -18.67 -0.59
CA ASN A 83 28.55 -19.88 -1.25
C ASN A 83 28.75 -21.04 -0.26
N ASP A 84 28.69 -20.76 1.05
CA ASP A 84 28.87 -21.76 2.09
C ASP A 84 27.60 -22.61 2.26
N ASP A 85 27.77 -23.88 2.64
CA ASP A 85 26.66 -24.81 2.94
C ASP A 85 25.92 -24.46 4.23
N SER A 86 26.51 -23.62 5.08
CA SER A 86 25.86 -23.11 6.27
C SER A 86 26.29 -21.68 6.55
N ILE A 87 25.44 -20.95 7.27
CA ILE A 87 25.69 -19.57 7.67
C ILE A 87 25.28 -19.36 9.11
N TRP A 88 26.11 -18.64 9.85
CA TRP A 88 25.73 -18.14 11.17
C TRP A 88 24.95 -16.82 11.07
N LEU A 89 23.76 -16.84 11.65
CA LEU A 89 22.96 -15.68 11.99
C LEU A 89 23.17 -15.35 13.47
N TYR A 90 23.72 -14.18 13.75
CA TYR A 90 24.05 -13.73 15.09
C TYR A 90 22.91 -12.94 15.73
N GLY A 91 22.20 -12.13 14.94
CA GLY A 91 21.12 -11.31 15.47
C GLY A 91 20.23 -10.70 14.40
N ILE A 92 18.97 -10.51 14.77
CA ILE A 92 17.98 -9.77 13.99
C ILE A 92 17.33 -8.76 14.91
N THR A 93 17.29 -7.50 14.46
CA THR A 93 16.59 -6.42 15.15
C THR A 93 15.48 -5.90 14.25
N LEU A 94 14.25 -5.92 14.76
CA LEU A 94 13.06 -5.41 14.08
C LEU A 94 12.66 -4.08 14.69
N PHE A 95 12.46 -3.09 13.83
CA PHE A 95 11.81 -1.84 14.20
C PHE A 95 10.35 -1.95 13.77
N ILE A 96 9.48 -1.84 14.77
CA ILE A 96 8.05 -2.02 14.58
C ILE A 96 7.29 -0.73 14.88
N ILE A 97 6.21 -0.52 14.14
CA ILE A 97 5.18 0.45 14.46
C ILE A 97 3.94 -0.31 14.90
N ARG A 98 3.23 0.23 15.89
CA ARG A 98 1.89 -0.23 16.24
C ARG A 98 0.89 0.69 15.55
N SER A 99 0.09 0.12 14.66
CA SER A 99 -1.16 0.70 14.23
C SER A 99 -2.07 0.73 15.45
N ILE A 100 -2.06 1.86 16.15
CA ILE A 100 -3.16 2.23 17.03
C ILE A 100 -4.31 2.44 16.06
N GLN A 101 -5.05 1.38 15.75
CA GLN A 101 -6.34 1.55 15.14
C GLN A 101 -7.10 2.39 16.16
N PRO A 102 -7.51 3.63 15.85
CA PRO A 102 -8.51 4.25 16.68
C PRO A 102 -9.70 3.31 16.55
N THR A 103 -9.92 2.47 17.55
CA THR A 103 -11.27 2.00 17.82
C THR A 103 -12.03 3.30 17.94
N CYS A 104 -12.76 3.67 16.90
CA CYS A 104 -13.74 4.73 16.96
C CYS A 104 -14.90 4.17 17.81
N ASN A 105 -14.59 3.79 19.06
CA ASN A 105 -15.52 3.74 20.15
C ASN A 105 -15.66 5.19 20.62
N SER A 106 -15.98 6.11 19.69
CA SER A 106 -16.56 7.37 20.07
C SER A 106 -17.97 7.04 20.53
N ILE A 107 -18.08 6.47 21.73
CA ILE A 107 -19.27 6.63 22.53
C ILE A 107 -19.25 8.13 22.84
N ILE A 108 -19.81 8.92 21.94
CA ILE A 108 -20.10 10.32 22.19
C ILE A 108 -21.01 10.28 23.41
N ASP A 109 -20.54 10.82 24.52
CA ASP A 109 -21.36 10.92 25.73
C ASP A 109 -22.41 12.02 25.50
N TYR A 110 -23.54 11.61 24.93
CA TYR A 110 -24.65 12.49 24.62
C TYR A 110 -25.21 13.15 25.88
N THR A 111 -24.97 12.60 27.07
CA THR A 111 -25.36 13.20 28.35
C THR A 111 -24.58 14.49 28.60
N ASN A 112 -23.27 14.46 28.36
CA ASN A 112 -22.39 15.61 28.51
C ASN A 112 -22.65 16.65 27.41
N VAL A 113 -22.85 16.20 26.17
CA VAL A 113 -23.25 17.08 25.06
C VAL A 113 -24.57 17.79 25.37
N ASP A 114 -25.57 17.08 25.90
CA ASP A 114 -26.86 17.66 26.30
C ASP A 114 -26.73 18.66 27.45
N GLN A 115 -25.92 18.34 28.44
CA GLN A 115 -25.63 19.25 29.55
C GLN A 115 -24.92 20.51 29.06
N MET A 116 -23.96 20.38 28.15
CA MET A 116 -23.23 21.50 27.57
C MET A 116 -24.13 22.39 26.70
N LEU A 117 -24.98 21.79 25.86
CA LEU A 117 -25.95 22.51 25.03
C LEU A 117 -26.99 23.25 25.89
N ARG A 118 -27.50 22.63 26.96
CA ARG A 118 -28.41 23.26 27.92
C ARG A 118 -27.74 24.39 28.69
N SER A 119 -26.48 24.23 29.06
CA SER A 119 -25.70 25.26 29.78
C SER A 119 -25.36 26.47 28.91
N SER A 120 -25.32 26.29 27.59
CA SER A 120 -24.92 27.34 26.65
C SER A 120 -26.05 28.34 26.32
N SER A 121 -27.28 28.15 26.83
CA SER A 121 -28.44 29.04 26.60
C SER A 121 -28.79 29.33 25.12
N ILE A 122 -28.24 28.55 24.18
CA ILE A 122 -28.51 28.65 22.75
C ILE A 122 -29.72 27.76 22.46
N HIS A 123 -30.82 28.35 21.99
CA HIS A 123 -31.95 27.58 21.50
C HIS A 123 -31.52 26.83 20.23
N LEU A 124 -31.48 25.50 20.33
CA LEU A 124 -31.22 24.65 19.17
C LEU A 124 -32.34 24.85 18.15
N SER A 125 -31.96 25.07 16.90
CA SER A 125 -32.92 25.08 15.81
C SER A 125 -33.49 23.68 15.62
N GLU A 126 -34.70 23.59 15.07
CA GLU A 126 -35.34 22.31 14.76
C GLU A 126 -34.44 21.41 13.88
N ASN A 127 -33.68 22.02 12.97
CA ASN A 127 -32.71 21.31 12.13
C ASN A 127 -31.52 20.75 12.94
N ALA A 128 -31.06 21.46 13.96
CA ALA A 128 -29.98 21.00 14.83
C ALA A 128 -30.42 19.82 15.72
N GLU A 129 -31.65 19.86 16.24
CA GLU A 129 -32.24 18.73 16.99
C GLU A 129 -32.42 17.49 16.11
N ARG A 130 -32.85 17.67 14.85
CA ARG A 130 -32.94 16.58 13.88
C ARG A 130 -31.55 15.99 13.59
N ALA A 131 -30.54 16.82 13.33
CA ALA A 131 -29.17 16.37 13.06
C ALA A 131 -28.57 15.60 14.25
N LYS A 132 -28.79 16.08 15.48
CA LYS A 132 -28.39 15.41 16.71
C LYS A 132 -29.05 14.03 16.84
N THR A 133 -30.36 13.95 16.60
CA THR A 133 -31.11 12.69 16.65
C THR A 133 -30.59 11.68 15.62
N PHE A 134 -30.21 12.14 14.43
CA PHE A 134 -29.61 11.30 13.38
C PHE A 134 -28.24 10.75 13.80
N ILE A 135 -27.36 11.58 14.35
CA ILE A 135 -26.02 11.16 14.81
C ILE A 135 -26.14 10.15 15.96
N MET A 136 -27.07 10.39 16.90
CA MET A 136 -27.35 9.47 18.00
C MET A 136 -27.81 8.10 17.50
N ASN A 137 -28.79 8.06 16.58
CA ASN A 137 -29.29 6.82 15.98
C ASN A 137 -28.22 6.06 15.17
N TYR A 138 -27.31 6.79 14.53
CA TYR A 138 -26.17 6.18 13.82
C TYR A 138 -25.20 5.50 14.79
N SER A 139 -24.85 6.18 15.90
CA SER A 139 -23.92 5.64 16.90
C SER A 139 -24.47 4.39 17.61
N THR A 140 -25.78 4.29 17.83
CA THR A 140 -26.41 3.09 18.41
C THR A 140 -26.38 1.86 17.49
N LEU A 141 -26.22 2.06 16.18
CA LEU A 141 -26.16 0.97 15.20
C LEU A 141 -24.76 0.36 15.09
N GLY A 142 -23.71 1.11 15.48
CA GLY A 142 -22.32 0.71 15.38
C GLY A 142 -21.85 -0.39 16.34
N ASN A 143 -22.68 -0.79 17.31
CA ASN A 143 -22.32 -1.82 18.29
C ASN A 143 -22.72 -3.25 17.89
N ASN A 144 -23.49 -3.43 16.81
CA ASN A 144 -23.92 -4.76 16.35
C ASN A 144 -24.20 -4.73 14.83
N ALA A 145 -23.17 -4.73 14.00
CA ALA A 145 -23.21 -5.33 12.66
C ALA A 145 -21.91 -5.01 11.91
N ASN A 146 -21.46 -5.98 11.13
CA ASN A 146 -20.62 -5.77 9.96
C ASN A 146 -21.04 -4.49 9.23
N ASN A 147 -20.05 -3.70 8.79
CA ASN A 147 -20.19 -2.42 8.09
C ASN A 147 -20.83 -2.59 6.71
N ASP A 148 -22.09 -3.05 6.68
CA ASP A 148 -22.85 -3.32 5.48
C ASP A 148 -23.50 -2.00 5.04
N THR A 149 -23.13 -1.54 3.85
CA THR A 149 -23.56 -0.27 3.23
C THR A 149 -25.09 -0.12 3.13
N ARG A 150 -25.82 -1.24 3.25
CA ARG A 150 -27.28 -1.33 3.31
C ARG A 150 -27.88 -0.64 4.55
N ASN A 151 -27.15 -0.66 5.68
CA ASN A 151 -27.61 -0.04 6.93
C ASN A 151 -27.55 1.50 6.84
N LEU A 152 -26.54 2.04 6.15
CA LEU A 152 -26.42 3.47 5.88
C LEU A 152 -27.52 3.96 4.92
N HIS A 153 -27.84 3.15 3.90
CA HIS A 153 -28.93 3.43 2.96
C HIS A 153 -30.29 3.51 3.67
N GLY A 154 -30.58 2.59 4.60
CA GLY A 154 -31.80 2.63 5.42
C GLY A 154 -31.88 3.85 6.35
N LEU A 155 -30.75 4.31 6.89
CA LEU A 155 -30.67 5.50 7.75
C LEU A 155 -30.88 6.81 6.96
N LEU A 156 -30.31 6.88 5.75
CA LEU A 156 -30.47 8.02 4.86
C LEU A 156 -31.90 8.12 4.30
N GLN A 157 -32.56 6.99 4.05
CA GLN A 157 -33.97 6.99 3.69
C GLN A 157 -34.86 7.54 4.82
N LYS A 158 -34.58 7.15 6.08
CA LYS A 158 -35.29 7.71 7.25
C LYS A 158 -35.06 9.22 7.39
N TRP A 159 -33.86 9.71 7.10
CA TRP A 159 -33.54 11.14 7.10
C TRP A 159 -34.33 11.93 6.04
N ASN A 160 -34.51 11.37 4.85
CA ASN A 160 -35.34 12.00 3.80
C ASN A 160 -36.81 12.11 4.23
N PHE A 161 -37.33 11.14 5.00
CA PHE A 161 -38.69 11.16 5.54
C PHE A 161 -38.90 12.24 6.62
N LEU A 162 -37.82 12.66 7.29
CA LEU A 162 -37.78 13.74 8.28
C LEU A 162 -37.60 15.13 7.66
N GLY A 163 -37.76 15.28 6.33
CA GLY A 163 -37.77 16.56 5.63
C GLY A 163 -36.39 17.11 5.24
N GLY A 164 -35.35 16.27 5.21
CA GLY A 164 -34.02 16.66 4.73
C GLY A 164 -33.90 16.64 3.20
N ASN A 165 -33.58 17.77 2.57
CA ASN A 165 -33.40 17.88 1.11
C ASN A 165 -31.98 17.48 0.68
N ASN A 166 -31.68 16.18 0.55
CA ASN A 166 -30.29 15.71 0.38
C ASN A 166 -29.99 14.95 -0.93
N LYS A 167 -30.55 15.37 -2.08
CA LYS A 167 -30.15 14.81 -3.41
C LYS A 167 -28.63 14.90 -3.67
N THR A 168 -27.96 15.89 -3.07
CA THR A 168 -26.53 16.15 -3.24
C THR A 168 -25.61 15.23 -2.43
N LEU A 169 -26.03 14.79 -1.24
CA LEU A 169 -25.19 13.97 -0.35
C LEU A 169 -25.26 12.49 -0.75
N LEU A 170 -26.45 12.01 -1.15
CA LEU A 170 -26.63 10.65 -1.66
C LEU A 170 -25.81 10.42 -2.94
N SER A 171 -25.76 11.42 -3.84
CA SER A 171 -24.98 11.37 -5.08
C SER A 171 -23.47 11.54 -4.88
N GLN A 172 -23.03 12.02 -3.71
CA GLN A 172 -21.62 12.03 -3.32
C GLN A 172 -21.19 10.72 -2.66
N LEU A 173 -22.08 10.07 -1.91
CA LEU A 173 -21.82 8.77 -1.29
C LEU A 173 -21.85 7.61 -2.30
N SER A 174 -22.69 7.66 -3.33
CA SER A 174 -22.67 6.67 -4.42
C SER A 174 -21.37 6.71 -5.25
N LYS A 175 -20.60 7.79 -5.15
CA LYS A 175 -19.25 7.92 -5.75
C LYS A 175 -18.14 7.34 -4.87
N ILE A 176 -18.44 6.98 -3.62
CA ILE A 176 -17.52 6.22 -2.77
C ILE A 176 -17.68 4.76 -3.18
N SER A 177 -16.94 4.36 -4.20
CA SER A 177 -16.87 2.98 -4.66
C SER A 177 -16.30 2.09 -3.56
N THR A 178 -17.15 1.23 -3.00
CA THR A 178 -16.73 0.04 -2.26
C THR A 178 -15.87 -0.81 -3.17
N VAL A 179 -14.55 -0.85 -2.94
CA VAL A 179 -13.69 -1.93 -3.43
C VAL A 179 -14.07 -3.19 -2.66
N THR A 180 -15.13 -3.84 -3.12
CA THR A 180 -15.48 -5.20 -2.72
C THR A 180 -14.79 -6.11 -3.72
N ASN A 181 -13.67 -6.67 -3.27
CA ASN A 181 -13.01 -7.76 -3.95
C ASN A 181 -13.88 -8.99 -3.69
N ASN A 182 -14.68 -9.39 -4.68
CA ASN A 182 -15.05 -10.77 -4.97
C ASN A 182 -15.88 -10.80 -6.25
N GLY A 183 -15.38 -11.53 -7.24
CA GLY A 183 -16.15 -11.90 -8.41
C GLY A 183 -17.40 -12.65 -7.96
N ASN A 184 -18.53 -12.27 -8.55
CA ASN A 184 -19.52 -13.15 -9.19
C ASN A 184 -20.67 -12.26 -9.66
N GLU A 185 -21.08 -12.47 -10.91
CA GLU A 185 -22.17 -11.77 -11.59
C GLU A 185 -23.44 -11.72 -10.74
N SER A 186 -24.04 -10.55 -10.65
CA SER A 186 -25.47 -10.41 -10.36
C SER A 186 -26.03 -9.29 -11.21
N VAL A 187 -26.66 -9.71 -12.30
CA VAL A 187 -27.57 -8.93 -13.14
C VAL A 187 -28.62 -8.25 -12.25
N LEU A 188 -28.69 -6.93 -12.32
CA LEU A 188 -29.93 -6.19 -12.06
C LEU A 188 -30.11 -5.16 -13.17
N THR A 189 -31.05 -5.50 -14.05
CA THR A 189 -31.68 -4.63 -15.03
C THR A 189 -32.32 -3.43 -14.33
N SER A 190 -31.97 -2.23 -14.76
CA SER A 190 -32.84 -1.06 -14.67
C SER A 190 -32.69 -0.26 -15.95
N GLU A 191 -33.72 -0.33 -16.79
CA GLU A 191 -33.93 0.53 -17.94
C GLU A 191 -34.13 1.97 -17.45
N ASN A 192 -33.28 2.92 -17.88
CA ASN A 192 -33.71 4.15 -18.56
C ASN A 192 -32.52 5.08 -18.90
N GLY A 193 -32.33 5.37 -20.20
CA GLY A 193 -31.95 6.70 -20.68
C GLY A 193 -30.47 7.04 -20.89
N ASN A 194 -29.85 6.45 -21.92
CA ASN A 194 -28.92 7.03 -22.94
C ASN A 194 -27.85 8.10 -22.58
N THR A 195 -27.59 8.42 -21.31
CA THR A 195 -26.70 9.54 -20.92
C THR A 195 -25.41 9.08 -20.24
N GLU A 196 -25.35 7.84 -19.75
CA GLU A 196 -24.16 7.27 -19.11
C GLU A 196 -23.19 6.65 -20.11
N GLN A 197 -23.69 6.10 -21.23
CA GLN A 197 -22.86 5.47 -22.26
C GLN A 197 -21.90 6.47 -22.94
N ASP A 198 -22.36 7.70 -23.19
CA ASP A 198 -21.54 8.77 -23.78
C ASP A 198 -20.42 9.20 -22.84
N ARG A 199 -20.70 9.30 -21.53
CA ARG A 199 -19.68 9.65 -20.52
C ARG A 199 -18.62 8.57 -20.34
N VAL A 200 -19.01 7.30 -20.43
CA VAL A 200 -18.08 6.16 -20.36
C VAL A 200 -17.20 6.11 -21.60
N ASN A 201 -17.76 6.41 -22.78
CA ASN A 201 -17.00 6.49 -24.03
C ASN A 201 -16.04 7.69 -24.06
N ASP A 202 -16.44 8.84 -23.54
CA ASP A 202 -15.57 10.02 -23.43
C ASP A 202 -14.37 9.75 -22.49
N LEU A 203 -14.62 9.08 -21.37
CA LEU A 203 -13.56 8.69 -20.43
C LEU A 203 -12.62 7.66 -21.07
N LYS A 204 -13.17 6.67 -21.78
CA LYS A 204 -12.39 5.66 -22.51
C LYS A 204 -11.49 6.31 -23.55
N ASN A 205 -12.03 7.20 -24.38
CA ASN A 205 -11.27 7.94 -25.39
C ASN A 205 -10.17 8.81 -24.77
N TYR A 206 -10.43 9.43 -23.61
CA TYR A 206 -9.42 10.19 -22.89
C TYR A 206 -8.27 9.31 -22.38
N VAL A 207 -8.60 8.16 -21.81
CA VAL A 207 -7.61 7.18 -21.31
C VAL A 207 -6.78 6.63 -22.46
N ASP A 208 -7.41 6.21 -23.55
CA ASP A 208 -6.73 5.67 -24.74
C ASP A 208 -5.77 6.71 -25.34
N LYS A 209 -6.20 7.98 -25.42
CA LYS A 209 -5.32 9.08 -25.87
C LYS A 209 -4.12 9.30 -24.93
N LYS A 210 -4.30 9.14 -23.62
CA LYS A 210 -3.20 9.28 -22.65
C LYS A 210 -2.21 8.12 -22.71
N ILE A 211 -2.70 6.91 -22.94
CA ILE A 211 -1.86 5.74 -23.16
C ILE A 211 -1.03 5.93 -24.44
N GLN A 212 -1.67 6.33 -25.54
CA GLN A 212 -0.97 6.58 -26.80
C GLN A 212 0.12 7.67 -26.66
N GLN A 213 -0.16 8.74 -25.92
CA GLN A 213 0.84 9.78 -25.62
C GLN A 213 2.03 9.27 -24.80
N LEU A 214 1.79 8.33 -23.88
CA LEU A 214 2.85 7.70 -23.09
C LEU A 214 3.70 6.77 -23.97
N GLU A 215 3.06 5.96 -24.81
CA GLU A 215 3.74 5.06 -25.74
C GLU A 215 4.66 5.82 -26.71
N GLU A 216 4.14 6.90 -27.33
CA GLU A 216 4.95 7.75 -28.21
C GLU A 216 6.14 8.40 -27.47
N ARG A 217 5.93 8.85 -26.23
CA ARG A 217 7.02 9.44 -25.43
C ARG A 217 8.09 8.41 -25.09
N VAL A 218 7.68 7.20 -24.70
CA VAL A 218 8.60 6.10 -24.39
C VAL A 218 9.37 5.67 -25.64
N GLN A 219 8.69 5.52 -26.77
CA GLN A 219 9.31 5.13 -28.03
C GLN A 219 10.32 6.17 -28.53
N ASN A 220 9.98 7.47 -28.44
CA ASN A 220 10.90 8.55 -28.77
C ASN A 220 12.12 8.58 -27.86
N ASN A 221 11.93 8.38 -26.55
CA ASN A 221 13.04 8.36 -25.59
C ASN A 221 13.98 7.18 -25.85
N LEU A 222 13.44 5.99 -26.12
CA LEU A 222 14.22 4.81 -26.48
C LEU A 222 15.02 5.05 -27.77
N GLN A 223 14.41 5.67 -28.78
CA GLN A 223 15.08 5.92 -30.05
C GLN A 223 16.22 6.95 -29.91
N ILE A 224 16.06 7.97 -29.07
CA ILE A 224 17.14 8.91 -28.72
C ILE A 224 18.27 8.17 -28.01
N THR A 225 17.94 7.40 -26.96
CA THR A 225 18.93 6.65 -26.17
C THR A 225 19.72 5.66 -27.02
N LEU A 226 19.07 4.99 -27.97
CA LEU A 226 19.73 4.08 -28.91
C LEU A 226 20.69 4.83 -29.85
N LYS A 227 20.29 5.97 -30.40
CA LYS A 227 21.18 6.78 -31.24
C LYS A 227 22.40 7.30 -30.48
N GLU A 228 22.21 7.77 -29.25
CA GLU A 228 23.32 8.19 -28.39
C GLU A 228 24.27 7.04 -28.07
N PHE A 229 23.73 5.84 -27.86
CA PHE A 229 24.52 4.65 -27.61
C PHE A 229 25.33 4.23 -28.85
N GLU A 230 24.71 4.24 -30.03
CA GLU A 230 25.37 3.95 -31.31
C GLU A 230 26.48 4.96 -31.61
N GLN A 231 26.22 6.26 -31.39
CA GLN A 231 27.24 7.30 -31.56
C GLN A 231 28.44 7.07 -30.63
N LYS A 232 28.20 6.78 -29.34
CA LYS A 232 29.28 6.48 -28.38
C LYS A 232 30.07 5.23 -28.76
N GLN A 233 29.44 4.22 -29.35
CA GLN A 233 30.14 3.03 -29.83
C GLN A 233 31.01 3.36 -31.04
N ASN A 234 30.48 4.12 -32.00
CA ASN A 234 31.23 4.54 -33.19
C ASN A 234 32.44 5.41 -32.82
N GLU A 235 32.28 6.37 -31.91
CA GLU A 235 33.39 7.20 -31.40
C GLU A 235 34.48 6.34 -30.72
N LYS A 236 34.09 5.32 -29.96
CA LYS A 236 35.05 4.37 -29.36
C LYS A 236 35.75 3.53 -30.42
N LEU A 237 35.03 3.10 -31.45
CA LEU A 237 35.60 2.34 -32.55
C LEU A 237 36.62 3.18 -33.34
N ASP A 238 36.28 4.43 -33.65
CA ASP A 238 37.17 5.36 -34.34
C ASP A 238 38.45 5.65 -33.54
N ASN A 239 38.34 5.80 -32.22
CA ASN A 239 39.49 5.93 -31.34
C ASN A 239 40.41 4.70 -31.38
N ILE A 240 39.84 3.49 -31.39
CA ILE A 240 40.62 2.24 -31.52
C ILE A 240 41.30 2.17 -32.89
N ILE A 241 40.60 2.51 -33.97
CA ILE A 241 41.16 2.53 -35.33
C ILE A 241 42.34 3.51 -35.41
N GLN A 242 42.21 4.73 -34.87
CA GLN A 242 43.31 5.70 -34.83
C GLN A 242 44.54 5.19 -34.07
N LEU A 243 44.33 4.49 -32.95
CA LEU A 243 45.42 3.89 -32.17
C LEU A 243 46.12 2.75 -32.92
N LEU A 244 45.39 2.01 -33.75
CA LEU A 244 45.95 0.94 -34.58
C LEU A 244 46.69 1.48 -35.81
N GLN A 245 46.28 2.61 -36.38
CA GLN A 245 46.92 3.24 -37.54
C GLN A 245 48.22 4.01 -37.22
N LYS A 246 48.43 4.39 -35.95
CA LYS A 246 49.66 5.07 -35.48
C LYS A 246 50.80 4.11 -35.10
N ARG A 247 50.64 2.82 -35.41
CA ARG A 247 51.61 1.76 -35.15
C ARG A 247 52.20 1.26 -36.46
#